data_AF-A0A383DWS6-F1
#
_entry.id   AF-A0A383DWS6-F1
#
_cell.length_a   1.000
_cell.length_b   1.000
_cell.length_c   1.000
_cell.angle_alpha   90.00
_cell.angle_beta   90.00
_cell.angle_gamma   90.00
#
_symmetry.space_group_name_H-M   'P 1'
#
loop_
_entity.id
_entity.type
_entity.pdbx_description
1 polymer ?
#
loop_
_entity_poly.entity_id
_entity_poly.type
_entity_poly.pdbx_seq_one_letter_code
_entity_poly.pdbx_strand_id
1 'polypeptide(L)' 'MKLNILAIERRSPDWAELAFESYKNRFDKSIQVEWLRLSPVKRIKALDKGSIIKIESKKLISY' A
#
# COMPACT_ATOMS: atom_id res chain seq x y z
N MET A 1 0.29 -9.12 -17.78
CA MET A 1 -0.46 -9.26 -16.52
C MET A 1 -0.13 -8.07 -15.63
N LYS A 2 -1.07 -7.56 -14.83
CA LYS A 2 -0.82 -6.44 -13.90
C LYS A 2 -1.06 -6.88 -12.45
N LEU A 3 -0.11 -6.59 -11.56
CA LEU A 3 -0.16 -6.89 -10.13
C LEU A 3 -0.10 -5.57 -9.34
N ASN A 4 -1.16 -5.29 -8.60
CA ASN A 4 -1.25 -4.10 -7.75
C ASN A 4 -1.10 -4.52 -6.28
N ILE A 5 -0.03 -4.07 -5.64
CA ILE A 5 0.19 -4.24 -4.21
C ILE A 5 -0.33 -2.99 -3.52
N LEU A 6 -1.52 -3.10 -2.92
CA LEU A 6 -2.12 -2.04 -2.13
C LEU A 6 -1.66 -2.14 -0.68
N ALA A 7 -1.06 -1.07 -0.14
CA ALA A 7 -0.61 -1.01 1.24
C ALA A 7 -1.12 0.26 1.93
N ILE A 8 -1.54 0.13 3.19
CA ILE A 8 -1.87 1.29 4.03
C ILE A 8 -0.64 1.64 4.86
N GLU A 9 0.05 2.69 4.44
CA GLU A 9 1.28 3.14 5.08
C GLU A 9 1.49 4.64 4.89
N ARG A 10 2.24 5.29 5.79
CA ARG A 10 2.54 6.71 5.66
C ARG A 10 3.68 6.96 4.69
N ARG A 11 4.84 6.39 5.01
CA ARG A 11 6.08 6.49 4.25
C ARG A 11 6.88 5.25 4.55
N SER A 12 7.34 4.58 3.50
CA SER A 12 8.29 3.48 3.63
C SER A 12 9.70 4.06 3.77
N PRO A 13 10.60 3.41 4.51
CA PRO A 13 12.01 3.80 4.50
C PRO A 13 12.60 3.72 3.09
N ASP A 14 13.54 4.60 2.76
CA ASP A 14 14.10 4.69 1.42
C ASP A 14 14.74 3.36 0.96
N TRP A 15 15.32 2.59 1.88
CA TRP A 15 15.88 1.26 1.57
C TRP A 15 14.82 0.26 1.11
N ALA A 16 13.59 0.35 1.62
CA ALA A 16 12.50 -0.54 1.25
C ALA A 16 11.98 -0.22 -0.15
N GLU A 17 11.97 1.06 -0.52
CA GLU A 17 11.63 1.50 -1.88
C GLU A 17 12.65 1.02 -2.90
N LEU A 18 13.95 1.16 -2.59
CA LEU A 18 15.03 0.66 -3.42
C LEU A 18 14.99 -0.86 -3.58
N ALA A 19 14.71 -1.58 -2.49
CA ALA A 19 14.53 -3.03 -2.54
C ALA A 19 13.35 -3.41 -3.44
N PHE A 20 12.19 -2.75 -3.29
CA PHE A 20 11.03 -3.00 -4.13
C PHE A 20 11.33 -2.78 -5.62
N GLU A 21 11.96 -1.67 -5.99
CA GLU A 21 12.34 -1.43 -7.39
C GLU A 21 13.33 -2.48 -7.90
N SER A 22 14.28 -2.93 -7.06
CA SER A 22 15.18 -4.04 -7.42
C SER A 22 14.42 -5.34 -7.71
N TYR A 23 13.39 -5.69 -6.92
CA TYR A 23 12.57 -6.87 -7.16
C TYR A 23 11.65 -6.71 -8.37
N LYS A 24 11.01 -5.55 -8.51
CA LYS A 24 10.12 -5.21 -9.63
C LYS A 24 10.84 -5.37 -10.98
N ASN A 25 12.09 -4.92 -11.06
CA ASN A 25 12.91 -5.04 -12.28
C ASN A 25 13.32 -6.48 -12.64
N ARG A 26 13.14 -7.44 -11.73
CA ARG A 26 13.41 -8.87 -11.97
C ARG A 26 12.20 -9.63 -12.50
N PHE A 27 11.01 -9.04 -12.47
CA PHE A 27 9.85 -9.64 -13.10
C PHE A 27 10.01 -9.67 -14.62
N ASP A 28 9.34 -10.63 -15.26
CA ASP A 28 9.23 -10.65 -16.70
C ASP A 28 8.57 -9.37 -17.22
N LYS A 29 9.00 -8.88 -18.39
CA LYS A 29 8.53 -7.61 -18.97
C LYS A 29 7.03 -7.60 -19.28
N SER A 30 6.40 -8.77 -19.43
CA SER A 30 4.95 -8.88 -19.62
C SER A 30 4.16 -8.66 -18.31
N ILE A 31 4.83 -8.62 -17.16
CA ILE A 31 4.25 -8.42 -15.83
C ILE A 31 4.52 -6.99 -15.36
N GLN A 32 3.47 -6.21 -15.20
CA GLN A 32 3.53 -4.88 -14.58
C GLN A 32 3.23 -5.01 -13.10
N VAL A 33 4.16 -4.62 -12.24
CA VAL A 33 3.98 -4.62 -10.79
C VAL A 33 4.00 -3.19 -10.28
N GLU A 34 2.97 -2.80 -9.55
CA GLU A 34 2.82 -1.48 -8.94
C GLU A 34 2.65 -1.62 -7.43
N TRP A 35 3.37 -0.81 -6.66
CA TRP A 35 3.19 -0.68 -5.22
C TRP A 35 2.51 0.66 -4.93
N LEU A 36 1.25 0.57 -4.52
CA LEU A 36 0.36 1.69 -4.32
C LEU A 36 0.15 1.90 -2.83
N ARG A 37 0.51 3.10 -2.38
CA ARG A 37 0.51 3.46 -0.96
C ARG A 37 -0.66 4.35 -0.66
N LEU A 38 -1.53 3.89 0.24
CA LEU A 38 -2.68 4.65 0.72
C LEU A 38 -2.35 5.22 2.09
N SER A 39 -2.58 6.53 2.26
CA SER A 39 -2.37 7.17 3.53
C SER A 39 -3.31 6.61 4.61
N PRO A 40 -2.78 6.19 5.78
CA PRO A 40 -3.60 5.68 6.88
C PRO A 40 -4.53 6.75 7.41
N VAL A 41 -5.62 6.32 8.03
CA VAL A 41 -6.55 7.25 8.69
C VAL A 41 -5.82 7.91 9.86
N LYS A 42 -6.01 9.23 10.04
CA LYS A 42 -5.48 9.93 11.22
C LYS A 42 -6.13 9.31 12.46
N ARG A 43 -5.31 8.71 13.32
CA ARG A 43 -5.75 8.17 14.61
C ARG A 43 -6.09 9.34 15.53
N ILE A 44 -7.38 9.65 15.64
CA ILE A 44 -7.91 10.58 16.63
C ILE A 44 -8.28 9.75 17.87
N LYS A 45 -8.10 10.28 19.08
CA LYS A 45 -8.39 9.55 20.34
C LYS A 45 -9.81 8.97 20.40
N ALA A 46 -10.75 9.56 19.67
CA ALA A 46 -12.15 9.14 19.61
C ALA A 46 -12.45 7.97 18.65
N LEU A 47 -11.51 7.61 17.77
CA LEU A 47 -11.68 6.53 16.79
C LEU A 47 -11.22 5.20 17.39
N ASP A 48 -12.15 4.26 17.54
CA ASP A 48 -11.85 2.90 17.94
C ASP A 48 -11.18 2.12 16.79
N LYS A 49 -10.53 1.00 17.15
CA LYS A 49 -9.77 0.18 16.19
C LYS A 49 -10.66 -0.40 15.09
N GLY A 50 -11.89 -0.82 15.41
CA GLY A 50 -12.79 -1.44 14.45
C GLY A 50 -13.24 -0.45 13.38
N SER A 51 -13.56 0.78 13.79
CA SER A 51 -13.88 1.87 12.87
C SER A 51 -12.72 2.23 11.95
N ILE A 52 -11.48 2.27 12.48
CA ILE A 52 -10.27 2.52 11.67
C ILE A 52 -10.14 1.43 10.59
N ILE A 53 -10.21 0.16 10.97
CA ILE A 53 -10.11 -0.97 10.03
C ILE A 53 -11.19 -0.86 8.95
N LYS A 54 -12.45 -0.60 9.33
CA LYS A 54 -13.55 -0.49 8.35
C LYS A 54 -13.32 0.61 7.31
N ILE A 55 -12.85 1.79 7.75
CA ILE A 55 -12.54 2.90 6.84
C ILE A 55 -11.37 2.54 5.93
N GLU A 56 -10.32 1.96 6.50
CA GLU A 56 -9.12 1.53 5.80
C GLU A 56 -9.40 0.43 4.77
N SER A 57 -10.19 -0.58 5.12
CA SER A 57 -10.67 -1.61 4.21
C SER A 57 -11.51 -1.02 3.07
N LYS A 58 -12.39 -0.05 3.37
CA LYS A 58 -13.18 0.63 2.33
C LYS A 58 -12.28 1.37 1.34
N LYS A 59 -11.20 2.01 1.81
CA LYS A 59 -10.21 2.67 0.93
C LYS A 59 -9.52 1.68 0.00
N LEU A 60 -9.12 0.51 0.50
CA LEU A 60 -8.45 -0.52 -0.29
C LEU A 60 -9.33 -1.05 -1.43
N ILE A 61 -10.63 -1.22 -1.18
CA ILE A 61 -11.57 -1.75 -2.18
C ILE A 61 -11.94 -0.67 -3.22
N SER A 62 -11.85 0.61 -2.86
CA SER A 62 -12.22 1.72 -3.76
C SER A 62 -11.13 2.19 -4.72
N TYR A 63 -9.95 1.55 -4.70
CA TYR A 63 -8.80 1.88 -5.53
C TYR A 63 -8.69 0.91 -6.70
#